data_AF-A0A4S2RX68-F1
#
_entry.id   AF-A0A4S2RX68-F1
#
_cell.length_a   1.000
_cell.length_b   1.000
_cell.length_c   1.000
_cell.angle_alpha   90.00
_cell.angle_beta   90.00
_cell.angle_gamma   90.00
#
_symmetry.space_group_name_H-M   'P 1'
#
loop_
_entity.id
_entity.type
_entity.pdbx_description
1 polymer ?
#
loop_
_entity_poly.entity_id
_entity_poly.type
_entity_poly.pdbx_seq_one_letter_code
_entity_poly.pdbx_strand_id
1 'polypeptide(L)'
;MNPRDLELVIAAVHAVGPCPPGEEADWTDRVRDRAVSLYVLGDTVGQDIARLDAAKQFTATLLDVRTEASSTRGVLLLRNTSGELEQPIRTDRGDSEAGRAMIERARALIGHRVRVYRLNERMASNPKLEVRIVVHLADFGLDTDPVHENSAKQNVLAAAEGDTAVAQRAWSEAGLPETGAVSVSQLVDALARLP
;
A
#
# COMPACT_ATOMS: atom_id res chain seq x y z
N MET A 1 6.81 -23.25 -32.76
CA MET A 1 6.27 -22.93 -31.42
C MET A 1 7.17 -21.87 -30.82
N ASN A 2 6.63 -20.75 -30.34
CA ASN A 2 7.44 -19.75 -29.65
C ASN A 2 8.06 -20.42 -28.41
N PRO A 3 9.36 -20.22 -28.09
CA PRO A 3 9.96 -20.77 -26.88
C PRO A 3 9.12 -20.51 -25.61
N ARG A 4 8.48 -19.34 -25.53
CA ARG A 4 7.56 -18.97 -24.44
C ARG A 4 6.31 -19.86 -24.37
N ASP A 5 5.75 -20.27 -25.51
CA ASP A 5 4.55 -21.12 -25.54
C ASP A 5 4.85 -22.53 -25.02
N LEU A 6 6.04 -23.06 -25.32
CA LEU A 6 6.47 -24.37 -24.84
C LEU A 6 6.68 -24.37 -23.32
N GLU A 7 7.36 -23.36 -22.78
CA GLU A 7 7.54 -23.20 -21.33
C GLU A 7 6.21 -23.08 -20.58
N LEU A 8 5.26 -22.35 -21.17
CA LEU A 8 3.92 -22.19 -20.63
C LEU A 8 3.15 -23.51 -20.57
N VAL A 9 3.24 -24.33 -21.62
CA VAL A 9 2.64 -25.68 -21.65
C VAL A 9 3.29 -26.59 -20.62
N ILE A 10 4.61 -26.55 -20.49
CA ILE A 10 5.34 -27.34 -19.48
C ILE A 10 4.91 -26.95 -18.07
N ALA A 11 4.85 -25.65 -17.75
CA ALA A 11 4.39 -25.16 -16.45
C ALA A 11 2.93 -25.56 -16.17
N ALA A 12 2.06 -25.51 -17.19
CA ALA A 12 0.68 -25.95 -17.06
C ALA A 12 0.57 -27.45 -16.78
N VAL A 13 1.33 -28.29 -17.48
CA VAL A 13 1.42 -29.74 -17.23
C VAL A 13 1.86 -30.01 -15.79
N HIS A 14 2.90 -29.31 -15.31
CA HIS A 14 3.35 -29.46 -13.93
C HIS A 14 2.30 -29.04 -12.90
N ALA A 15 1.53 -27.97 -13.17
CA ALA A 15 0.49 -27.48 -12.28
C ALA A 15 -0.78 -28.35 -12.26
N VAL A 16 -1.13 -28.98 -13.39
CA VAL A 16 -2.26 -29.90 -13.50
C VAL A 16 -1.92 -31.27 -12.92
N GLY A 17 -0.67 -31.70 -13.06
CA GLY A 17 -0.20 -33.01 -12.60
C GLY A 17 -0.27 -34.09 -13.69
N PRO A 18 0.09 -35.35 -13.36
CA PRO A 18 0.17 -36.44 -14.32
C PRO A 18 -1.21 -36.79 -14.91
N CYS A 19 -1.23 -37.25 -16.17
CA CYS A 19 -2.44 -37.70 -16.85
C CYS A 19 -2.91 -39.06 -16.30
N PRO A 20 -4.13 -39.16 -15.74
CA PRO A 20 -4.72 -40.45 -15.40
C PRO A 20 -4.98 -41.28 -16.67
N PRO A 21 -4.73 -42.60 -16.67
CA PRO A 21 -5.01 -43.45 -17.82
C PRO A 21 -6.50 -43.41 -18.20
N GLY A 22 -6.80 -43.15 -19.48
CA GLY A 22 -8.18 -43.08 -19.98
C GLY A 22 -8.87 -41.73 -19.80
N GLU A 23 -8.20 -40.74 -19.20
CA GLU A 23 -8.70 -39.36 -19.05
C GLU A 23 -7.92 -38.36 -19.93
N GLU A 24 -7.28 -38.82 -21.02
CA GLU A 24 -6.35 -37.98 -21.80
C GLU A 24 -7.01 -36.73 -22.38
N ALA A 25 -8.28 -36.82 -22.81
CA ALA A 25 -9.03 -35.68 -23.33
C ALA A 25 -9.28 -34.62 -22.24
N ASP A 26 -9.86 -35.02 -21.11
CA ASP A 26 -10.15 -34.15 -19.98
C ASP A 26 -8.87 -33.57 -19.36
N TRP A 27 -7.80 -34.36 -19.31
CA TRP A 27 -6.48 -33.89 -18.90
C TRP A 27 -5.92 -32.84 -19.86
N THR A 28 -6.03 -33.07 -21.18
CA THR A 28 -5.55 -32.11 -22.19
C THR A 28 -6.30 -30.78 -22.10
N ASP A 29 -7.61 -30.81 -21.90
CA ASP A 29 -8.41 -29.60 -21.74
C ASP A 29 -8.04 -28.85 -20.45
N ARG A 30 -7.83 -29.55 -19.33
CA ARG A 30 -7.29 -28.93 -18.09
C ARG A 30 -5.93 -28.27 -18.29
N VAL A 31 -5.02 -28.92 -19.03
CA VAL A 31 -3.70 -28.35 -19.35
C VAL A 31 -3.85 -27.09 -20.20
N ARG A 32 -4.74 -27.10 -21.21
CA ARG A 32 -5.03 -25.92 -22.04
C ARG A 32 -5.55 -24.76 -21.20
N ASP A 33 -6.56 -25.00 -20.37
CA ASP A 33 -7.18 -23.97 -19.52
C ASP A 33 -6.16 -23.39 -18.53
N ARG A 34 -5.31 -24.26 -17.95
CA ARG A 34 -4.24 -23.83 -17.05
C ARG A 34 -3.18 -23.01 -17.77
N ALA A 35 -2.80 -23.38 -18.98
CA ALA A 35 -1.85 -22.62 -19.79
C ALA A 35 -2.37 -21.21 -20.07
N VAL A 36 -3.62 -21.06 -20.54
CA VAL A 36 -4.25 -19.75 -20.76
C VAL A 36 -4.29 -18.92 -19.48
N SER A 37 -4.66 -19.54 -18.35
CA SER A 37 -4.70 -18.86 -17.04
C SER A 37 -3.32 -18.35 -16.61
N LEU A 38 -2.28 -19.17 -16.77
CA LEU A 38 -0.90 -18.78 -16.47
C LEU A 38 -0.39 -17.65 -17.39
N TYR A 39 -0.83 -17.63 -18.65
CA TYR A 39 -0.47 -16.56 -19.58
C TYR A 39 -1.05 -15.22 -19.12
N VAL A 40 -2.34 -15.18 -18.80
CA VAL A 40 -3.02 -13.95 -18.32
C VAL A 40 -2.43 -13.48 -16.99
N LEU A 41 -2.15 -14.43 -16.08
CA LEU A 41 -1.46 -14.12 -14.82
C LEU A 41 -0.07 -13.54 -15.08
N GLY A 42 0.70 -14.15 -15.98
CA GLY A 42 2.04 -13.69 -16.34
C GLY A 42 2.05 -12.28 -16.94
N ASP A 43 1.06 -11.94 -17.77
CA ASP A 43 0.90 -10.57 -18.29
C ASP A 43 0.62 -9.56 -17.16
N THR A 44 -0.32 -9.92 -16.27
CA THR A 44 -0.66 -9.10 -15.09
C THR A 44 0.55 -8.87 -14.19
N VAL A 45 1.28 -9.94 -13.84
CA VAL A 45 2.52 -9.87 -13.04
C VAL A 45 3.58 -9.03 -13.74
N GLY A 46 3.71 -9.16 -15.07
CA GLY A 46 4.64 -8.35 -15.86
C GLY A 46 4.32 -6.85 -15.78
N GLN A 47 3.04 -6.48 -15.86
CA GLN A 47 2.59 -5.09 -15.69
C GLN A 47 2.85 -4.57 -14.28
N ASP A 48 2.60 -5.38 -13.24
CA ASP A 48 2.85 -5.00 -11.85
C ASP A 48 4.34 -4.80 -11.57
N ILE A 49 5.21 -5.67 -12.09
CA ILE A 49 6.67 -5.51 -12.01
C ILE A 49 7.11 -4.22 -12.71
N ALA A 50 6.61 -3.95 -13.91
CA ALA A 50 6.93 -2.71 -14.62
C ALA A 50 6.50 -1.46 -13.83
N ARG A 51 5.34 -1.50 -13.15
CA ARG A 51 4.91 -0.42 -12.23
C ARG A 51 5.87 -0.26 -11.06
N LEU A 52 6.37 -1.36 -10.48
CA LEU A 52 7.33 -1.34 -9.39
C LEU A 52 8.69 -0.79 -9.82
N ASP A 53 9.19 -1.17 -10.99
CA ASP A 53 10.46 -0.69 -11.55
C ASP A 53 10.41 0.81 -11.84
N ALA A 54 9.26 1.31 -12.30
CA ALA A 54 9.05 2.75 -12.54
C ALA A 54 8.81 3.55 -11.25
N ALA A 55 8.56 2.90 -10.12
CA ALA A 55 8.17 3.58 -8.88
C ALA A 55 9.35 4.23 -8.17
N LYS A 56 9.13 5.45 -7.67
CA LYS A 56 10.04 6.07 -6.71
C LYS A 56 9.92 5.36 -5.36
N GLN A 57 11.06 5.05 -4.76
CA GLN A 57 11.14 4.35 -3.49
C GLN A 57 11.66 5.26 -2.39
N PHE A 58 11.10 5.14 -1.19
CA PHE A 58 11.61 5.76 0.02
C PHE A 58 11.10 5.01 1.26
N THR A 59 11.76 5.21 2.40
CA THR A 59 11.36 4.63 3.68
C THR A 59 10.58 5.64 4.50
N ALA A 60 9.50 5.21 5.14
CA ALA A 60 8.67 6.04 6.02
C ALA A 60 8.01 5.17 7.10
N THR A 61 7.46 5.82 8.12
CA THR A 61 6.59 5.20 9.12
C THR A 61 5.15 5.45 8.72
N LEU A 62 4.33 4.39 8.60
CA LEU A 62 2.91 4.55 8.32
C LEU A 62 2.15 4.84 9.62
N LEU A 63 1.53 6.01 9.73
CA LEU A 63 0.89 6.46 10.95
C LEU A 63 -0.63 6.29 10.93
N ASP A 64 -1.26 6.41 9.77
CA ASP A 64 -2.71 6.30 9.61
C ASP A 64 -3.08 6.03 8.14
N VAL A 65 -4.29 5.51 7.91
CA VAL A 65 -4.89 5.32 6.58
C VAL A 65 -6.35 5.75 6.60
N ARG A 66 -6.65 6.88 5.94
CA ARG A 66 -8.00 7.45 5.88
C ARG A 66 -8.63 7.21 4.51
N THR A 67 -9.91 6.87 4.46
CA THR A 67 -10.61 6.71 3.16
C THR A 67 -11.26 8.02 2.75
N GLU A 68 -10.92 8.55 1.57
CA GLU A 68 -11.57 9.74 1.01
C GLU A 68 -13.02 9.42 0.61
N ALA A 69 -13.98 10.19 1.12
CA ALA A 69 -15.39 10.02 0.79
C ALA A 69 -15.69 10.21 -0.71
N SER A 70 -14.96 11.12 -1.38
CA SER A 70 -15.20 11.48 -2.78
C SER A 70 -14.59 10.48 -3.78
N SER A 71 -13.47 9.84 -3.43
CA SER A 71 -12.70 9.00 -4.35
C SER A 71 -12.66 7.53 -3.97
N THR A 72 -13.06 7.19 -2.74
CA THR A 72 -12.91 5.88 -2.08
C THR A 72 -11.46 5.41 -1.95
N ARG A 73 -10.47 6.23 -2.28
CA ARG A 73 -9.05 5.90 -2.11
C ARG A 73 -8.67 5.97 -0.63
N GLY A 74 -7.75 5.11 -0.21
CA GLY A 74 -7.02 5.29 1.03
C GLY A 74 -5.96 6.37 0.85
N VAL A 75 -5.90 7.32 1.77
CA VAL A 75 -4.84 8.32 1.92
C VAL A 75 -3.95 7.85 3.06
N LEU A 76 -2.68 7.62 2.75
CA LEU A 76 -1.68 7.19 3.70
C LEU A 76 -1.07 8.41 4.38
N LEU A 77 -1.09 8.42 5.70
CA LEU A 77 -0.38 9.39 6.52
C LEU A 77 0.99 8.81 6.85
N LEU A 78 2.03 9.29 6.16
CA LEU A 78 3.38 8.75 6.24
C LEU A 78 4.32 9.78 6.88
N ARG A 79 5.09 9.36 7.89
CA ARG A 79 6.17 10.16 8.45
C ARG A 79 7.50 9.76 7.83
N ASN A 80 8.22 10.72 7.26
CA ASN A 80 9.53 10.46 6.69
C ASN A 80 10.61 10.30 7.76
N THR A 81 11.84 9.96 7.33
CA THR A 81 12.99 9.77 8.22
C THR A 81 13.45 11.06 8.92
N SER A 82 13.03 12.22 8.43
CA SER A 82 13.29 13.52 9.08
C SER A 82 12.24 13.86 10.14
N GLY A 83 11.20 13.04 10.32
CA GLY A 83 10.15 13.23 11.31
C GLY A 83 8.96 14.07 10.83
N GLU A 84 8.94 14.47 9.55
CA GLU A 84 7.86 15.27 8.96
C GLU A 84 6.85 14.37 8.23
N LEU A 85 5.61 14.85 8.09
CA LEU A 85 4.63 14.16 7.24
C LEU A 85 4.95 14.37 5.75
N GLU A 86 4.90 13.27 5.01
CA GLU A 86 4.91 13.30 3.55
C GLU A 86 3.61 13.92 3.01
N GLN A 87 3.69 14.50 1.80
CA GLN A 87 2.46 14.94 1.13
C GLN A 87 1.55 13.73 0.86
N PRO A 88 0.22 13.93 0.82
CA PRO A 88 -0.75 12.83 0.70
C PRO A 88 -0.42 11.86 -0.43
N ILE A 89 -0.24 10.59 -0.08
CA ILE A 89 -0.09 9.47 -1.01
C ILE A 89 -1.35 8.63 -0.93
N ARG A 90 -1.92 8.28 -2.09
CA ARG A 90 -3.19 7.58 -2.18
C ARG A 90 -3.00 6.16 -2.68
N THR A 91 -3.91 5.26 -2.33
CA THR A 91 -4.05 3.99 -3.03
C THR A 91 -4.77 4.19 -4.37
N ASP A 92 -4.85 3.12 -5.17
CA ASP A 92 -5.92 2.98 -6.15
C ASP A 92 -7.30 3.07 -5.49
N ARG A 93 -8.35 3.31 -6.28
CA ARG A 93 -9.71 3.48 -5.75
C ARG A 93 -10.16 2.22 -5.03
N GLY A 94 -10.78 2.38 -3.85
CA GLY A 94 -11.20 1.27 -2.99
C GLY A 94 -12.39 0.46 -3.52
N ASP A 95 -13.05 0.95 -4.58
CA ASP A 95 -14.04 0.20 -5.36
C ASP A 95 -13.40 -0.88 -6.28
N SER A 96 -12.09 -0.81 -6.53
CA SER A 96 -11.33 -1.87 -7.20
C SER A 96 -10.78 -2.90 -6.21
N GLU A 97 -10.62 -4.15 -6.67
CA GLU A 97 -10.02 -5.21 -5.85
C GLU A 97 -8.60 -4.87 -5.40
N ALA A 98 -7.76 -4.37 -6.32
CA ALA A 98 -6.39 -3.96 -6.02
C ALA A 98 -6.34 -2.79 -5.01
N GLY A 99 -7.19 -1.78 -5.18
CA GLY A 99 -7.26 -0.66 -4.24
C GLY A 99 -7.73 -1.08 -2.86
N ARG A 100 -8.77 -1.91 -2.76
CA ARG A 100 -9.25 -2.46 -1.48
C ARG A 100 -8.18 -3.28 -0.77
N ALA A 101 -7.50 -4.18 -1.50
CA ALA A 101 -6.43 -4.99 -0.95
C ALA A 101 -5.25 -4.13 -0.46
N MET A 102 -4.91 -3.04 -1.15
CA MET A 102 -3.88 -2.11 -0.71
C MET A 102 -4.29 -1.33 0.54
N ILE A 103 -5.54 -0.89 0.65
CA ILE A 103 -6.06 -0.22 1.86
C ILE A 103 -5.99 -1.15 3.06
N GLU A 104 -6.43 -2.40 2.92
CA GLU A 104 -6.37 -3.41 3.97
C GLU A 104 -4.93 -3.71 4.39
N ARG A 105 -4.03 -3.91 3.42
CA ARG A 105 -2.60 -4.06 3.67
C ARG A 105 -2.03 -2.86 4.43
N ALA A 106 -2.34 -1.63 3.98
CA ALA A 106 -1.82 -0.43 4.63
C ALA A 106 -2.33 -0.31 6.07
N ARG A 107 -3.61 -0.60 6.33
CA ARG A 107 -4.17 -0.60 7.69
C ARG A 107 -3.47 -1.60 8.61
N ALA A 108 -3.12 -2.78 8.09
CA ALA A 108 -2.38 -3.79 8.86
C ALA A 108 -0.93 -3.37 9.18
N LEU A 109 -0.39 -2.34 8.50
CA LEU A 109 0.97 -1.83 8.66
C LEU A 109 1.02 -0.49 9.41
N ILE A 110 -0.08 -0.05 10.03
CA ILE A 110 -0.06 1.16 10.86
C ILE A 110 0.90 0.94 12.04
N GLY A 111 1.78 1.91 12.28
CA GLY A 111 2.87 1.86 13.25
C GLY A 111 4.14 1.16 12.73
N HIS A 112 4.13 0.59 11.52
CA HIS A 112 5.29 -0.06 10.94
C HIS A 112 6.16 0.90 10.15
N ARG A 113 7.45 0.58 10.10
CA ARG A 113 8.37 1.13 9.12
C ARG A 113 8.18 0.40 7.81
N VAL A 114 7.96 1.15 6.74
CA VAL A 114 7.67 0.61 5.41
C VAL A 114 8.56 1.22 4.35
N ARG A 115 8.91 0.42 3.33
CA ARG A 115 9.36 0.97 2.04
C ARG A 115 8.15 1.20 1.16
N VAL A 116 7.97 2.46 0.78
CA VAL A 116 6.87 2.93 -0.05
C VAL A 116 7.36 2.98 -1.50
N TYR A 117 6.63 2.30 -2.38
CA TYR A 117 6.79 2.39 -3.82
C TYR A 117 5.68 3.27 -4.35
N ARG A 118 6.03 4.44 -4.89
CA ARG A 118 5.05 5.40 -5.41
C ARG A 118 5.24 5.73 -6.88
N LEU A 119 4.13 5.94 -7.57
CA LEU A 119 4.05 6.57 -8.88
C LEU A 119 3.39 7.95 -8.75
N ASN A 120 3.69 8.82 -9.69
CA ASN A 120 2.93 10.03 -9.92
C ASN A 120 2.04 9.79 -11.15
N GLU A 121 0.74 9.76 -10.96
CA GLU A 121 -0.22 9.61 -12.05
C GLU A 121 -0.81 10.97 -12.43
N ARG A 122 -0.80 11.29 -13.73
CA ARG A 122 -1.46 12.49 -14.24
C ARG A 122 -2.96 12.29 -14.20
N MET A 123 -3.68 13.30 -13.71
CA MET A 123 -5.14 13.27 -13.72
C MET A 123 -5.66 13.35 -15.15
N ALA A 124 -6.57 12.46 -15.51
CA ALA A 124 -7.23 12.47 -16.82
C ALA A 124 -7.96 13.80 -17.10
N SER A 125 -8.52 14.42 -16.05
CA SER A 125 -9.22 15.71 -16.15
C SER A 125 -8.28 16.91 -16.31
N ASN A 126 -7.03 16.82 -15.85
CA ASN A 126 -6.04 17.87 -16.01
C ASN A 126 -4.62 17.27 -15.99
N PRO A 127 -3.96 17.13 -17.15
CA PRO A 127 -2.63 16.56 -17.26
C PRO A 127 -1.52 17.30 -16.50
N LYS A 128 -1.78 18.54 -16.04
CA LYS A 128 -0.85 19.31 -15.20
C LYS A 128 -0.95 18.95 -13.71
N LEU A 129 -2.01 18.24 -13.31
CA LEU A 129 -2.19 17.77 -11.95
C LEU A 129 -1.71 16.32 -11.86
N GLU A 130 -0.84 16.06 -10.90
CA GLU A 130 -0.33 14.72 -10.60
C GLU A 130 -0.80 14.29 -9.23
N VAL A 131 -1.26 13.05 -9.12
CA VAL A 131 -1.62 12.40 -7.86
C VAL A 131 -0.56 11.36 -7.54
N ARG A 132 -0.10 11.35 -6.29
CA ARG A 132 0.85 10.34 -5.80
C ARG A 132 0.07 9.07 -5.45
N ILE A 133 0.38 7.97 -6.12
CA ILE A 133 -0.24 6.67 -5.90
C ILE A 133 0.78 5.69 -5.32
N VAL A 134 0.42 5.02 -4.22
CA VAL A 134 1.19 3.88 -3.70
C VAL A 134 0.86 2.64 -4.52
N VAL A 135 1.90 2.00 -5.07
CA VAL A 135 1.76 0.75 -5.82
C VAL A 135 2.18 -0.46 -4.99
N HIS A 136 3.05 -0.26 -4.00
CA HIS A 136 3.46 -1.31 -3.08
C HIS A 136 3.98 -0.75 -1.75
N LEU A 137 3.81 -1.56 -0.70
CA LEU A 137 4.35 -1.34 0.64
C LEU A 137 5.11 -2.60 1.04
N ALA A 138 6.41 -2.48 1.26
CA ALA A 138 7.20 -3.54 1.89
C ALA A 138 7.37 -3.23 3.39
N ASP A 139 7.02 -4.19 4.23
CA ASP A 139 7.08 -4.08 5.69
C ASP A 139 8.50 -4.33 6.20
N PHE A 140 9.01 -3.45 7.07
CA PHE A 140 10.27 -3.59 7.80
C PHE A 140 10.05 -3.78 9.31
N GLY A 141 8.82 -4.07 9.73
CA GLY A 141 8.43 -4.28 11.12
C GLY A 141 8.01 -3.01 11.83
N LEU A 142 7.66 -3.16 13.12
CA LEU A 142 7.23 -2.06 13.97
C LEU A 142 8.32 -0.99 14.07
N ASP A 143 7.89 0.27 13.98
CA ASP A 143 8.79 1.39 14.23
C ASP A 143 8.83 1.69 15.73
N THR A 144 9.93 1.32 16.37
CA THR A 144 10.15 1.53 17.80
C THR A 144 10.94 2.79 18.12
N ASP A 145 11.31 3.58 17.10
CA ASP A 145 12.16 4.75 17.32
C ASP A 145 11.39 5.86 18.05
N PRO A 146 12.01 6.51 19.05
CA PRO A 146 11.37 7.59 19.77
C PRO A 146 11.14 8.79 18.85
N VAL A 147 9.95 9.36 18.94
CA VAL A 147 9.55 10.54 18.19
C VAL A 147 9.74 11.76 19.06
N HIS A 148 10.49 12.74 18.57
CA HIS A 148 10.67 13.99 19.28
C HIS A 148 9.33 14.73 19.43
N GLU A 149 9.07 15.27 20.62
CA GLU A 149 7.83 15.96 20.99
C GLU A 149 7.34 16.97 19.92
N ASN A 150 8.22 17.89 19.50
CA ASN A 150 7.87 18.90 18.50
C ASN A 150 7.43 18.28 17.17
N SER A 151 8.10 17.22 16.72
CA SER A 151 7.73 16.51 15.49
C SER A 151 6.39 15.80 15.66
N ALA A 152 6.16 15.14 16.80
CA ALA A 152 4.88 14.51 17.11
C ALA A 152 3.72 15.52 17.12
N LYS A 153 3.87 16.66 17.83
CA LYS A 153 2.87 17.73 17.88
C LYS A 153 2.59 18.32 16.49
N GLN A 154 3.63 18.56 15.69
CA GLN A 154 3.50 19.02 14.31
C GLN A 154 2.75 18.00 13.43
N ASN A 155 3.02 16.70 13.59
CA ASN A 155 2.34 15.66 12.83
C ASN A 155 0.84 15.59 13.20
N VAL A 156 0.48 15.66 14.49
CA VAL A 156 -0.92 15.70 14.93
C VAL A 156 -1.62 16.96 14.42
N LEU A 157 -0.97 18.13 14.52
CA LEU A 157 -1.51 19.39 14.02
C LEU A 157 -1.74 19.38 12.51
N ALA A 158 -0.77 18.88 11.74
CA ALA A 158 -0.88 18.77 10.30
C ALA A 158 -1.98 17.78 9.87
N ALA A 159 -2.13 16.66 10.59
CA ALA A 159 -3.22 15.70 10.36
C ALA A 159 -4.60 16.22 10.77
N ALA A 160 -4.65 17.22 11.66
CA ALA A 160 -5.83 17.99 12.02
C ALA A 160 -6.05 19.22 11.11
N GLU A 161 -5.36 19.28 9.95
CA GLU A 161 -5.45 20.40 8.99
C GLU A 161 -5.13 21.78 9.59
N GLY A 162 -4.32 21.80 10.66
CA GLY A 162 -3.95 23.03 11.37
C GLY A 162 -4.94 23.46 12.46
N ASP A 163 -5.99 22.68 12.74
CA ASP A 163 -6.90 22.96 13.87
C ASP A 163 -6.23 22.60 15.20
N THR A 164 -5.72 23.62 15.88
CA THR A 164 -5.05 23.48 17.19
C THR A 164 -5.96 22.92 18.26
N ALA A 165 -7.27 23.22 18.26
CA ALA A 165 -8.20 22.75 19.29
C ALA A 165 -8.48 21.26 19.13
N VAL A 166 -8.64 20.80 17.89
CA VAL A 166 -8.79 19.38 17.57
C VAL A 166 -7.50 18.61 17.87
N ALA A 167 -6.35 19.15 17.45
CA ALA A 167 -5.05 18.54 17.70
C ALA A 167 -4.75 18.39 19.21
N GLN A 168 -5.01 19.45 19.99
CA GLN A 168 -4.80 19.42 21.44
C GLN A 168 -5.73 18.41 22.12
N ARG A 169 -7.00 18.33 21.70
CA ARG A 169 -7.95 17.35 22.24
C ARG A 169 -7.46 15.93 22.00
N ALA A 170 -7.12 15.60 20.76
CA ALA A 170 -6.61 14.27 20.40
C ALA A 170 -5.32 13.92 21.16
N TRP A 171 -4.42 14.89 21.35
CA TRP A 171 -3.20 14.74 22.15
C TRP A 171 -3.51 14.37 23.60
N SER A 172 -4.38 15.14 24.25
CA SER A 172 -4.75 14.93 25.65
C SER A 172 -5.56 13.64 25.85
N GLU A 173 -6.48 13.30 24.95
CA GLU A 173 -7.25 12.06 25.01
C GLU A 173 -6.40 10.80 24.77
N ALA A 174 -5.27 10.93 24.08
CA ALA A 174 -4.28 9.86 23.95
C ALA A 174 -3.36 9.73 25.18
N GLY A 175 -3.45 10.65 26.14
CA GLY A 175 -2.60 10.65 27.33
C GLY A 175 -1.12 10.90 27.01
N LEU A 176 -0.84 11.60 25.91
CA LEU A 176 0.53 11.95 25.52
C LEU A 176 1.12 12.97 26.50
N PRO A 177 2.42 12.89 26.80
CA PRO A 177 3.05 13.81 27.73
C PRO A 177 3.10 15.22 27.16
N GLU A 178 3.04 16.23 28.04
CA GLU A 178 3.24 17.63 27.63
C GLU A 178 4.66 17.87 27.12
N THR A 179 5.65 17.14 27.68
CA THR A 179 7.05 17.23 27.29
C THR A 179 7.73 15.87 27.13
N GLY A 180 8.71 15.80 26.22
CA GLY A 180 9.55 14.61 26.03
C GLY A 180 9.16 13.74 24.84
N ALA A 181 10.01 12.75 24.54
CA ALA A 181 9.81 11.88 23.39
C ALA A 181 8.60 10.95 23.58
N VAL A 182 7.93 10.65 22.48
CA VAL A 182 6.76 9.77 22.43
C VAL A 182 7.06 8.58 21.53
N SER A 183 6.46 7.43 21.80
CA SER A 183 6.57 6.28 20.91
C SER A 183 5.70 6.45 19.67
N VAL A 184 6.01 5.70 18.60
CA VAL A 184 5.17 5.67 17.39
C VAL A 184 3.77 5.18 17.70
N SER A 185 3.60 4.17 18.57
CA SER A 185 2.29 3.68 18.96
C SER A 185 1.44 4.76 19.64
N GLN A 186 2.02 5.52 20.58
CA GLN A 186 1.31 6.64 21.20
C GLN A 186 0.93 7.73 20.19
N LEU A 187 1.79 7.99 19.20
CA LEU A 187 1.47 8.95 18.13
C LEU A 187 0.33 8.43 17.23
N VAL A 188 0.36 7.15 16.84
CA VAL A 188 -0.73 6.49 16.10
C VAL A 188 -2.04 6.60 16.87
N ASP A 189 -2.01 6.34 18.18
CA ASP A 189 -3.19 6.42 19.05
C ASP A 189 -3.79 7.83 19.07
N ALA A 190 -2.98 8.88 19.11
CA ALA A 190 -3.48 10.25 18.99
C ALA A 190 -4.08 10.55 17.62
N LEU A 191 -3.45 10.09 16.54
CA LEU A 191 -3.95 10.31 15.19
C LEU A 191 -5.29 9.62 14.94
N ALA A 192 -5.51 8.46 15.55
CA ALA A 192 -6.77 7.72 15.50
C ALA A 192 -7.94 8.42 16.25
N ARG A 193 -7.65 9.42 17.09
CA ARG A 193 -8.65 10.23 17.81
C ARG A 193 -9.06 11.50 17.05
N LEU A 194 -8.40 11.78 15.92
CA LEU A 194 -8.82 12.86 15.04
C LEU A 194 -10.15 12.50 14.35
N PRO A 195 -11.00 13.51 14.08
CA PRO A 195 -12.31 13.30 13.44
C PRO A 195 -12.22 12.84 11.99
#